data_AF-A0A3S7UUQ5-F1
#
_entry.id   AF-A0A3S7UUQ5-F1
#
_cell.length_a   1.000
_cell.length_b   1.000
_cell.length_c   1.000
_cell.angle_alpha   90.00
_cell.angle_beta   90.00
_cell.angle_gamma   90.00
#
_symmetry.space_group_name_H-M   'P 1'
#
loop_
_entity.id
_entity.type
_entity.pdbx_description
1 polymer ?
#
loop_
_entity_poly.entity_id
_entity_poly.type
_entity_poly.pdbx_seq_one_letter_code
_entity_poly.pdbx_strand_id
1 'polypeptide(L)'
;MLASLLDSMADSLVCSVELEKTKGITVRVYNESGKLTQTVILDGKSITIKSQGEQKSSTIIQKEDSIISEVKGSEQTSTITQKEDSVVIKCKSFQVDAETVSVKSSKDSTHESGGKLTVTSQKDMSLTSSAKAALKSTQAMDLETNANLTAKATQNVSLSGLNAELKGTTKASVASDTAVEVTGVKVDVKGKAQLTLEGAITSVGENITTVKGQLVKVEGALVKLG
;
A
#
# COMPACT_ATOMS: atom_id res chain seq x y z
N MET A 1 -38.27 11.15 60.35
CA MET A 1 -39.18 11.02 59.20
C MET A 1 -39.13 12.29 58.34
N LEU A 2 -37.93 12.68 57.88
CA LEU A 2 -37.73 13.94 57.14
C LEU A 2 -36.46 13.92 56.26
N ALA A 3 -36.04 12.73 55.81
CA ALA A 3 -34.81 12.55 55.03
C ALA A 3 -35.00 11.64 53.80
N SER A 4 -36.24 11.47 53.31
CA SER A 4 -36.54 10.54 52.20
C SER A 4 -37.33 11.17 51.04
N LEU A 5 -37.27 12.49 50.87
CA LEU A 5 -38.14 13.21 49.93
C LEU A 5 -37.41 14.17 48.98
N LEU A 6 -36.09 14.10 48.89
CA LEU A 6 -35.31 15.10 48.15
C LEU A 6 -34.36 14.59 47.06
N ASP A 7 -34.31 13.30 46.69
CA ASP A 7 -33.36 12.89 45.63
C ASP A 7 -33.77 11.69 44.77
N SER A 8 -34.99 11.71 44.24
CA SER A 8 -35.31 10.94 43.01
C SER A 8 -36.54 11.52 42.32
N MET A 9 -36.52 12.82 42.00
CA MET A 9 -37.33 13.25 40.85
C MET A 9 -36.68 12.64 39.63
N ALA A 10 -37.21 11.50 39.18
CA ALA A 10 -36.79 10.87 37.95
C ALA A 10 -36.86 11.92 36.83
N ASP A 11 -35.72 12.27 36.24
CA ASP A 11 -35.63 13.17 35.09
C ASP A 11 -36.62 12.71 34.00
N SER A 12 -37.80 13.35 33.94
CA SER A 12 -38.85 12.94 33.03
C SER A 12 -38.48 13.36 31.61
N LEU A 13 -38.59 12.43 30.67
CA LEU A 13 -38.44 12.75 29.25
C LEU A 13 -39.69 13.46 28.72
N VAL A 14 -39.51 14.54 27.97
CA VAL A 14 -40.61 15.25 27.31
C VAL A 14 -40.76 14.74 25.89
N CYS A 15 -41.89 14.13 25.57
CA CYS A 15 -42.22 13.67 24.22
C CYS A 15 -43.20 14.63 23.54
N SER A 16 -42.92 15.01 22.30
CA SER A 16 -43.88 15.70 21.42
C SER A 16 -44.08 14.93 20.12
N VAL A 17 -45.33 14.87 19.66
CA VAL A 17 -45.70 14.32 18.36
C VAL A 17 -46.43 15.40 17.59
N GLU A 18 -45.86 15.79 16.46
CA GLU A 18 -46.40 16.80 15.56
C GLU A 18 -46.76 16.14 14.23
N LEU A 19 -47.99 16.40 13.75
CA LEU A 19 -48.44 15.98 12.43
C LEU A 19 -48.76 17.23 11.61
N GLU A 20 -47.99 17.45 10.54
CA GLU A 20 -48.13 18.60 9.64
C GLU A 20 -48.31 18.09 8.21
N LYS A 21 -49.26 18.65 7.44
CA LYS A 21 -49.53 18.20 6.06
C LYS A 21 -48.30 18.28 5.14
N THR A 22 -47.40 19.22 5.41
CA THR A 22 -46.24 19.54 4.56
C THR A 22 -44.96 18.86 5.05
N LYS A 23 -44.77 18.72 6.37
CA LYS A 23 -43.57 18.11 6.98
C LYS A 23 -43.78 16.67 7.44
N GLY A 24 -45.01 16.15 7.31
CA GLY A 24 -45.40 14.81 7.73
C GLY A 24 -45.41 14.66 9.26
N ILE A 25 -44.89 13.54 9.76
CA ILE A 25 -44.87 13.21 11.19
C ILE A 25 -43.50 13.55 11.76
N THR A 26 -43.48 14.33 12.85
CA THR A 26 -42.27 14.57 13.66
C THR A 26 -42.50 14.08 15.08
N VAL A 27 -41.65 13.17 15.54
CA VAL A 27 -41.61 12.72 16.94
C VAL A 27 -40.35 13.27 17.57
N ARG A 28 -40.45 13.99 18.68
CA ARG A 28 -39.30 14.51 19.44
C ARG A 28 -39.34 14.03 20.87
N VAL A 29 -38.18 13.66 21.39
CA VAL A 29 -37.97 13.36 22.80
C VAL A 29 -36.84 14.24 23.32
N TYR A 30 -37.15 15.08 24.29
CA TYR A 30 -36.20 15.98 24.94
C TYR A 30 -35.87 15.48 26.35
N ASN A 31 -34.58 15.34 26.63
CA ASN A 31 -34.04 15.14 27.97
C ASN A 31 -33.35 16.44 28.39
N GLU A 32 -33.96 17.15 29.35
CA GLU A 32 -33.46 18.43 29.82
C GLU A 32 -32.13 18.29 30.58
N SER A 33 -32.07 17.36 31.54
CA SER A 33 -30.87 17.12 32.36
C SER A 33 -29.69 16.62 31.53
N GLY A 34 -29.96 15.78 30.52
CA GLY A 34 -28.97 15.31 29.56
C GLY A 34 -28.67 16.28 28.41
N LYS A 35 -29.40 17.40 28.31
CA LYS A 35 -29.36 18.37 27.20
C LYS A 35 -29.34 17.70 25.83
N LEU A 36 -30.24 16.73 25.65
CA LEU A 36 -30.27 15.86 24.48
C LEU A 36 -31.67 15.90 23.84
N THR A 37 -31.71 16.12 22.53
CA THR A 37 -32.92 16.01 21.73
C THR A 37 -32.79 14.86 20.75
N GLN A 38 -33.76 13.96 20.77
CA GLN A 38 -33.91 12.89 19.78
C GLN A 38 -35.10 13.23 18.89
N THR A 39 -34.98 13.01 17.58
CA THR A 39 -36.00 13.38 16.61
C THR A 39 -36.13 12.33 15.52
N VAL A 40 -37.37 11.94 15.22
CA VAL A 40 -37.72 11.13 14.04
C VAL A 40 -38.66 11.95 13.16
N ILE A 41 -38.37 12.03 11.86
CA ILE A 41 -39.20 12.74 10.88
C ILE A 41 -39.56 11.79 9.74
N LEU A 42 -40.85 11.70 9.41
CA LEU A 42 -41.39 11.01 8.24
C LEU A 42 -42.12 12.03 7.39
N ASP A 43 -41.46 12.58 6.36
CA ASP A 43 -41.94 13.74 5.59
C ASP A 43 -42.55 13.38 4.22
N GLY A 44 -42.70 12.08 3.93
CA GLY A 44 -43.19 11.58 2.65
C GLY A 44 -42.13 11.50 1.54
N LYS A 45 -40.90 11.96 1.79
CA LYS A 45 -39.75 11.83 0.87
C LYS A 45 -38.57 11.10 1.50
N SER A 46 -38.42 11.23 2.82
CA SER A 46 -37.33 10.66 3.57
C SER A 46 -37.76 10.28 4.98
N ILE A 47 -36.95 9.42 5.59
CA ILE A 47 -36.98 9.15 7.02
C ILE A 47 -35.71 9.74 7.61
N THR A 48 -35.85 10.66 8.57
CA THR A 48 -34.72 11.26 9.28
C THR A 48 -34.74 10.83 10.74
N ILE A 49 -33.63 10.31 11.23
CA ILE A 49 -33.41 9.99 12.64
C ILE A 49 -32.23 10.82 13.12
N LYS A 50 -32.43 11.65 14.14
CA LYS A 50 -31.42 12.57 14.67
C LYS A 50 -31.31 12.45 16.18
N SER A 51 -30.08 12.42 16.67
CA SER A 51 -29.76 12.65 18.08
C SER A 51 -28.84 13.86 18.17
N GLN A 52 -29.23 14.87 18.94
CA GLN A 52 -28.53 16.15 19.03
C GLN A 52 -28.31 16.54 20.48
N GLY A 53 -27.05 16.70 20.86
CA GLY A 53 -26.65 17.37 22.10
C GLY A 53 -26.20 18.81 21.83
N GLU A 54 -25.54 19.42 22.82
CA GLU A 54 -25.11 20.83 22.74
C GLU A 54 -24.10 21.09 21.61
N GLN A 55 -23.16 20.17 21.39
CA GLN A 55 -22.02 20.37 20.47
C GLN A 55 -21.86 19.26 19.43
N LYS A 56 -22.68 18.22 19.51
CA LYS A 56 -22.54 17.01 18.70
C LYS A 56 -23.89 16.52 18.23
N SER A 57 -23.91 15.90 17.07
CA SER A 57 -25.10 15.22 16.58
C SER A 57 -24.77 14.00 15.75
N SER A 58 -25.65 13.01 15.77
CA SER A 58 -25.73 11.96 14.77
C SER A 58 -27.02 12.10 13.98
N THR A 59 -26.98 11.81 12.69
CA THR A 59 -28.14 11.86 11.80
C THR A 59 -28.08 10.72 10.80
N ILE A 60 -29.19 10.01 10.65
CA ILE A 60 -29.42 9.04 9.58
C ILE A 60 -30.55 9.58 8.72
N ILE A 61 -30.34 9.65 7.41
CA ILE A 61 -31.35 10.03 6.42
C ILE A 61 -31.48 8.89 5.43
N GLN A 62 -32.67 8.29 5.36
CA GLN A 62 -33.04 7.33 4.34
C GLN A 62 -33.93 8.03 3.31
N LYS A 63 -33.53 7.98 2.05
CA LYS A 63 -34.30 8.42 0.89
C LYS A 63 -34.61 7.21 0.02
N GLU A 64 -35.35 7.45 -1.06
CA GLU A 64 -35.64 6.42 -2.07
C GLU A 64 -34.36 5.85 -2.72
N ASP A 65 -33.34 6.68 -2.94
CA ASP A 65 -32.14 6.34 -3.72
C ASP A 65 -30.86 6.25 -2.88
N SER A 66 -30.94 6.54 -1.57
CA SER A 66 -29.74 6.71 -0.75
C SER A 66 -29.98 6.55 0.75
N ILE A 67 -28.91 6.14 1.44
CA ILE A 67 -28.81 6.14 2.90
C ILE A 67 -27.58 6.96 3.28
N ILE A 68 -27.77 7.96 4.14
CA ILE A 68 -26.72 8.84 4.63
C ILE A 68 -26.65 8.70 6.14
N SER A 69 -25.48 8.34 6.66
CA SER A 69 -25.15 8.37 8.08
C SER A 69 -24.10 9.45 8.32
N GLU A 70 -24.39 10.38 9.21
CA GLU A 70 -23.55 11.53 9.53
C GLU A 70 -23.34 11.61 11.05
N VAL A 71 -22.10 11.83 11.46
CA VAL A 71 -21.75 12.18 12.84
C VAL A 71 -20.95 13.47 12.82
N LYS A 72 -21.49 14.51 13.47
CA LYS A 72 -20.88 15.83 13.61
C LYS A 72 -20.38 16.04 15.03
N GLY A 73 -19.10 16.37 15.15
CA GLY A 73 -18.51 16.99 16.33
C GLY A 73 -18.33 18.49 16.15
N SER A 74 -17.65 19.12 17.11
CA SER A 74 -17.35 20.56 17.09
C SER A 74 -16.43 20.97 15.93
N GLU A 75 -15.52 20.09 15.52
CA GLU A 75 -14.50 20.42 14.52
C GLU A 75 -14.55 19.53 13.27
N GLN A 76 -15.19 18.35 13.38
CA GLN A 76 -15.04 17.29 12.39
C GLN A 76 -16.37 16.59 12.15
N THR A 77 -16.52 16.07 10.94
CA THR A 77 -17.67 15.28 10.53
C THR A 77 -17.19 13.98 9.91
N SER A 78 -17.83 12.87 10.23
CA SER A 78 -17.75 11.64 9.45
C SER A 78 -19.06 11.39 8.72
N THR A 79 -18.96 10.86 7.50
CA THR A 79 -20.13 10.52 6.68
C THR A 79 -19.95 9.17 6.01
N ILE A 80 -21.01 8.37 6.01
CA ILE A 80 -21.17 7.21 5.12
C ILE A 80 -22.35 7.53 4.20
N THR A 81 -22.12 7.54 2.90
CA THR A 81 -23.17 7.73 1.89
C THR A 81 -23.23 6.50 1.01
N GLN A 82 -24.37 5.81 1.07
CA GLN A 82 -24.68 4.69 0.20
C GLN A 82 -25.72 5.13 -0.84
N LYS A 83 -25.47 4.79 -2.09
CA LYS A 83 -26.39 4.91 -3.22
C LYS A 83 -26.54 3.55 -3.89
N GLU A 84 -27.39 3.46 -4.90
CA GLU A 84 -27.57 2.24 -5.70
C GLU A 84 -26.25 1.73 -6.33
N ASP A 85 -25.32 2.63 -6.65
CA ASP A 85 -24.12 2.33 -7.43
C ASP A 85 -22.81 2.52 -6.64
N SER A 86 -22.86 3.01 -5.41
CA SER A 86 -21.66 3.48 -4.70
C SER A 86 -21.81 3.52 -3.19
N VAL A 87 -20.66 3.39 -2.50
CA VAL A 87 -20.52 3.66 -1.07
C VAL A 87 -19.32 4.56 -0.88
N VAL A 88 -19.52 5.71 -0.24
CA VAL A 88 -18.47 6.71 0.04
C VAL A 88 -18.36 6.92 1.54
N ILE A 89 -17.14 6.77 2.07
CA ILE A 89 -16.81 7.01 3.48
C ILE A 89 -15.87 8.21 3.54
N LYS A 90 -16.27 9.27 4.26
CA LYS A 90 -15.41 10.42 4.55
C LYS A 90 -15.21 10.50 6.06
N CYS A 91 -13.97 10.49 6.50
CA CYS A 91 -13.61 10.53 7.91
C CYS A 91 -12.14 10.94 8.08
N LYS A 92 -11.74 11.26 9.31
CA LYS A 92 -10.34 11.57 9.64
C LYS A 92 -9.48 10.31 9.82
N SER A 93 -10.09 9.24 10.34
CA SER A 93 -9.44 7.94 10.56
C SER A 93 -10.44 6.83 10.25
N PHE A 94 -9.97 5.79 9.56
CA PHE A 94 -10.72 4.58 9.24
C PHE A 94 -9.86 3.37 9.64
N GLN A 95 -10.39 2.52 10.52
CA GLN A 95 -9.73 1.32 11.00
C GLN A 95 -10.65 0.12 10.79
N VAL A 96 -10.06 -1.00 10.36
CA VAL A 96 -10.74 -2.29 10.21
C VAL A 96 -9.96 -3.30 11.04
N ASP A 97 -10.58 -3.78 12.11
CA ASP A 97 -10.08 -4.89 12.93
C ASP A 97 -10.98 -6.10 12.68
N ALA A 98 -10.45 -7.10 11.98
CA ALA A 98 -11.20 -8.26 11.51
C ALA A 98 -10.28 -9.46 11.33
N GLU A 99 -10.81 -10.67 11.53
CA GLU A 99 -10.09 -11.92 11.24
C GLU A 99 -9.71 -12.04 9.76
N THR A 100 -10.56 -11.55 8.86
CA THR A 100 -10.32 -11.58 7.42
C THR A 100 -10.91 -10.35 6.76
N VAL A 101 -10.13 -9.71 5.88
CA VAL A 101 -10.58 -8.64 5.00
C VAL A 101 -10.34 -9.08 3.56
N SER A 102 -11.37 -9.06 2.72
CA SER A 102 -11.29 -9.43 1.30
C SER A 102 -11.79 -8.28 0.44
N VAL A 103 -10.91 -7.73 -0.40
CA VAL A 103 -11.25 -6.68 -1.37
C VAL A 103 -11.13 -7.27 -2.77
N LYS A 104 -12.24 -7.36 -3.50
CA LYS A 104 -12.31 -7.91 -4.87
C LYS A 104 -12.99 -6.92 -5.79
N SER A 105 -12.39 -6.64 -6.94
CA SER A 105 -12.96 -5.82 -8.01
C SER A 105 -12.87 -6.59 -9.32
N SER A 106 -13.89 -6.46 -10.18
CA SER A 106 -13.89 -6.98 -11.55
C SER A 106 -13.31 -5.99 -12.57
N LYS A 107 -13.07 -4.76 -12.12
CA LYS A 107 -12.46 -3.67 -12.88
C LYS A 107 -11.23 -3.17 -12.12
N ASP A 108 -10.73 -2.01 -12.50
CA ASP A 108 -9.57 -1.40 -11.86
C ASP A 108 -9.81 -1.15 -10.37
N SER A 109 -8.74 -1.30 -9.59
CA SER A 109 -8.65 -0.91 -8.18
C SER A 109 -7.49 0.06 -8.03
N THR A 110 -7.67 1.13 -7.25
CA THR A 110 -6.63 2.13 -7.02
C THR A 110 -6.42 2.34 -5.53
N HIS A 111 -5.16 2.40 -5.12
CA HIS A 111 -4.75 2.75 -3.76
C HIS A 111 -3.81 3.95 -3.85
N GLU A 112 -4.25 5.09 -3.32
CA GLU A 112 -3.52 6.34 -3.36
C GLU A 112 -3.37 6.91 -1.95
N SER A 113 -2.16 7.38 -1.61
CA SER A 113 -1.87 8.07 -0.36
C SER A 113 -1.09 9.34 -0.67
N GLY A 114 -1.58 10.49 -0.20
CA GLY A 114 -0.82 11.75 -0.25
C GLY A 114 0.35 11.78 0.74
N GLY A 115 0.41 10.81 1.67
CA GLY A 115 1.51 10.63 2.62
C GLY A 115 2.17 9.26 2.46
N LYS A 116 2.69 8.72 3.56
CA LYS A 116 3.30 7.37 3.56
C LYS A 116 2.23 6.29 3.42
N LEU A 117 2.41 5.37 2.47
CA LEU A 117 1.70 4.09 2.44
C LEU A 117 2.62 2.99 3.01
N THR A 118 2.16 2.25 4.01
CA THR A 118 2.90 1.13 4.61
C THR A 118 2.07 -0.13 4.47
N VAL A 119 2.67 -1.21 3.97
CA VAL A 119 2.03 -2.53 3.85
C VAL A 119 2.92 -3.53 4.57
N THR A 120 2.41 -4.14 5.63
CA THR A 120 3.16 -5.04 6.50
C THR A 120 2.42 -6.36 6.64
N SER A 121 3.15 -7.48 6.49
CA SER A 121 2.66 -8.83 6.80
C SER A 121 3.62 -9.48 7.79
N GLN A 122 3.08 -10.21 8.77
CA GLN A 122 3.88 -11.03 9.69
C GLN A 122 4.19 -12.42 9.12
N LYS A 123 3.50 -12.77 8.02
CA LYS A 123 3.68 -14.01 7.26
C LYS A 123 4.02 -13.63 5.82
N ASP A 124 3.93 -14.61 4.93
CA ASP A 124 4.17 -14.40 3.51
C ASP A 124 3.30 -13.27 2.93
N MET A 125 3.90 -12.48 2.06
CA MET A 125 3.23 -11.49 1.23
C MET A 125 3.41 -11.91 -0.23
N SER A 126 2.32 -11.96 -0.98
CA SER A 126 2.35 -12.31 -2.40
C SER A 126 1.76 -11.16 -3.22
N LEU A 127 2.44 -10.82 -4.33
CA LEU A 127 1.98 -9.84 -5.30
C LEU A 127 2.12 -10.45 -6.69
N THR A 128 0.98 -10.75 -7.31
CA THR A 128 0.92 -11.49 -8.58
C THR A 128 0.15 -10.70 -9.61
N SER A 129 0.66 -10.66 -10.85
CA SER A 129 -0.02 -10.12 -12.02
C SER A 129 0.09 -11.14 -13.15
N SER A 130 -1.02 -11.43 -13.82
CA SER A 130 -1.06 -12.32 -14.99
C SER A 130 -0.56 -11.64 -16.27
N ALA A 131 -0.43 -10.31 -16.26
CA ALA A 131 0.07 -9.52 -17.37
C ALA A 131 1.38 -8.80 -16.98
N LYS A 132 1.27 -7.54 -16.53
CA LYS A 132 2.42 -6.71 -16.17
C LYS A 132 2.35 -6.28 -14.71
N ALA A 133 3.48 -6.35 -14.01
CA ALA A 133 3.71 -5.65 -12.75
C ALA A 133 4.75 -4.55 -13.01
N ALA A 134 4.44 -3.30 -12.65
CA ALA A 134 5.33 -2.16 -12.82
C ALA A 134 5.52 -1.45 -11.48
N LEU A 135 6.75 -1.44 -10.99
CA LEU A 135 7.13 -0.73 -9.77
C LEU A 135 8.01 0.45 -10.18
N LYS A 136 7.66 1.66 -9.73
CA LYS A 136 8.37 2.90 -10.06
C LYS A 136 8.59 3.71 -8.79
N SER A 137 9.81 4.21 -8.61
CA SER A 137 10.16 5.20 -7.59
C SER A 137 10.82 6.39 -8.29
N THR A 138 10.52 7.60 -7.85
CA THR A 138 11.20 8.83 -8.34
C THR A 138 12.52 9.07 -7.63
N GLN A 139 12.73 8.42 -6.49
CA GLN A 139 13.95 8.46 -5.69
C GLN A 139 14.53 7.03 -5.59
N ALA A 140 15.19 6.72 -4.48
CA ALA A 140 15.68 5.37 -4.22
C ALA A 140 14.54 4.33 -4.16
N MET A 141 14.88 3.10 -4.49
CA MET A 141 14.08 1.90 -4.26
C MET A 141 14.99 0.87 -3.62
N ASP A 142 14.75 0.58 -2.34
CA ASP A 142 15.56 -0.35 -1.56
C ASP A 142 14.85 -1.70 -1.45
N LEU A 143 15.56 -2.79 -1.76
CA LEU A 143 15.09 -4.17 -1.58
C LEU A 143 16.04 -4.87 -0.63
N GLU A 144 15.62 -5.04 0.62
CA GLU A 144 16.41 -5.66 1.69
C GLU A 144 15.81 -7.02 2.10
N THR A 145 16.67 -8.00 2.31
CA THR A 145 16.32 -9.32 2.84
C THR A 145 17.42 -9.81 3.75
N ASN A 146 17.04 -10.48 4.83
CA ASN A 146 17.98 -11.11 5.77
C ASN A 146 18.44 -12.50 5.29
N ALA A 147 17.86 -13.00 4.20
CA ALA A 147 18.18 -14.29 3.61
C ALA A 147 18.57 -14.10 2.13
N ASN A 148 17.90 -14.80 1.22
CA ASN A 148 18.21 -14.77 -0.20
C ASN A 148 17.28 -13.81 -0.96
N LEU A 149 17.85 -13.01 -1.87
CA LEU A 149 17.10 -12.36 -2.94
C LEU A 149 17.19 -13.21 -4.20
N THR A 150 16.05 -13.63 -4.76
CA THR A 150 16.00 -14.41 -6.01
C THR A 150 15.20 -13.65 -7.07
N ALA A 151 15.89 -13.17 -8.11
CA ALA A 151 15.26 -12.53 -9.26
C ALA A 151 15.37 -13.46 -10.49
N LYS A 152 14.22 -13.87 -11.03
CA LYS A 152 14.13 -14.78 -12.19
C LYS A 152 13.31 -14.11 -13.29
N ALA A 153 13.83 -14.12 -14.51
CA ALA A 153 13.08 -13.74 -15.71
C ALA A 153 13.26 -14.84 -16.77
N THR A 154 12.20 -15.12 -17.54
CA THR A 154 12.22 -16.11 -18.61
C THR A 154 12.75 -15.58 -19.92
N GLN A 155 12.73 -14.25 -20.10
CA GLN A 155 13.21 -13.58 -21.31
C GLN A 155 14.49 -12.80 -21.00
N ASN A 156 14.37 -11.70 -20.25
CA ASN A 156 15.49 -10.82 -19.98
C ASN A 156 15.40 -10.17 -18.58
N VAL A 157 16.57 -9.88 -18.03
CA VAL A 157 16.76 -8.97 -16.89
C VAL A 157 17.60 -7.80 -17.40
N SER A 158 17.09 -6.57 -17.27
CA SER A 158 17.80 -5.36 -17.70
C SER A 158 18.09 -4.47 -16.49
N LEU A 159 19.37 -4.20 -16.25
CA LEU A 159 19.84 -3.29 -15.20
C LEU A 159 20.57 -2.12 -15.85
N SER A 160 20.00 -0.93 -15.72
CA SER A 160 20.55 0.31 -16.27
C SER A 160 20.60 1.38 -15.20
N GLY A 161 21.74 2.06 -15.10
CA GLY A 161 21.96 3.19 -14.22
C GLY A 161 23.30 3.83 -14.56
N LEU A 162 23.58 5.00 -14.00
CA LEU A 162 24.90 5.63 -14.15
C LEU A 162 26.01 4.69 -13.62
N ASN A 163 25.71 3.98 -12.54
CA ASN A 163 26.54 2.93 -11.96
C ASN A 163 25.67 1.71 -11.65
N ALA A 164 26.23 0.51 -11.85
CA ALA A 164 25.67 -0.75 -11.39
C ALA A 164 26.77 -1.52 -10.65
N GLU A 165 26.51 -1.95 -9.42
CA GLU A 165 27.50 -2.61 -8.58
C GLU A 165 26.99 -3.97 -8.10
N LEU A 166 27.79 -5.02 -8.36
CA LEU A 166 27.53 -6.38 -7.88
C LEU A 166 28.64 -6.79 -6.92
N LYS A 167 28.31 -6.86 -5.63
CA LYS A 167 29.24 -7.22 -4.55
C LYS A 167 28.85 -8.58 -3.95
N GLY A 168 29.58 -9.63 -4.30
CA GLY A 168 29.53 -10.91 -3.61
C GLY A 168 30.62 -10.98 -2.54
N THR A 169 30.27 -11.26 -1.29
CA THR A 169 31.25 -11.37 -0.19
C THR A 169 32.05 -12.67 -0.24
N THR A 170 31.43 -13.75 -0.72
CA THR A 170 32.06 -15.07 -0.91
C THR A 170 32.27 -15.41 -2.38
N LYS A 171 31.25 -15.20 -3.22
CA LYS A 171 31.30 -15.48 -4.65
C LYS A 171 30.34 -14.56 -5.41
N ALA A 172 30.79 -14.06 -6.55
CA ALA A 172 29.93 -13.55 -7.61
C ALA A 172 30.20 -14.39 -8.87
N SER A 173 29.15 -14.89 -9.52
CA SER A 173 29.28 -15.72 -10.73
C SER A 173 28.26 -15.35 -11.77
N VAL A 174 28.71 -15.33 -13.02
CA VAL A 174 27.87 -15.20 -14.21
C VAL A 174 28.05 -16.46 -15.04
N ALA A 175 26.95 -17.11 -15.39
CA ALA A 175 26.94 -18.30 -16.24
C ALA A 175 26.07 -18.02 -17.46
N SER A 176 26.51 -18.47 -18.63
CA SER A 176 25.79 -18.37 -19.90
C SER A 176 26.09 -19.60 -20.74
N ASP A 177 25.08 -20.14 -21.41
CA ASP A 177 25.23 -21.31 -22.28
C ASP A 177 25.90 -20.96 -23.62
N THR A 178 25.93 -19.68 -24.00
CA THR A 178 26.48 -19.23 -25.29
C THR A 178 27.68 -18.31 -25.10
N ALA A 179 27.48 -17.14 -24.50
CA ALA A 179 28.52 -16.15 -24.32
C ALA A 179 28.23 -15.20 -23.16
N VAL A 180 29.28 -14.65 -22.58
CA VAL A 180 29.23 -13.50 -21.68
C VAL A 180 29.97 -12.36 -22.36
N GLU A 181 29.24 -11.35 -22.82
CA GLU A 181 29.82 -10.17 -23.47
C GLU A 181 29.97 -9.04 -22.46
N VAL A 182 31.18 -8.50 -22.34
CA VAL A 182 31.49 -7.33 -21.50
C VAL A 182 32.00 -6.21 -22.39
N THR A 183 31.12 -5.28 -22.73
CA THR A 183 31.46 -4.14 -23.58
C THR A 183 31.84 -2.93 -22.72
N GLY A 184 33.03 -2.37 -22.94
CA GLY A 184 33.49 -1.15 -22.28
C GLY A 184 34.90 -0.78 -22.72
N VAL A 185 35.28 0.48 -22.57
CA VAL A 185 36.63 0.98 -22.93
C VAL A 185 37.76 0.32 -22.12
N LYS A 186 37.45 -0.30 -20.97
CA LYS A 186 38.40 -0.98 -20.10
C LYS A 186 37.72 -2.06 -19.27
N VAL A 187 38.33 -3.25 -19.23
CA VAL A 187 37.98 -4.32 -18.28
C VAL A 187 39.20 -4.58 -17.40
N ASP A 188 39.10 -4.26 -16.10
CA ASP A 188 40.18 -4.47 -15.12
C ASP A 188 39.91 -5.72 -14.28
N VAL A 189 40.75 -6.75 -14.42
CA VAL A 189 40.72 -7.95 -13.56
C VAL A 189 41.86 -7.86 -12.55
N LYS A 190 41.58 -7.42 -11.32
CA LYS A 190 42.57 -7.24 -10.24
C LYS A 190 42.42 -8.35 -9.20
N GLY A 191 42.91 -9.54 -9.52
CA GLY A 191 42.95 -10.67 -8.59
C GLY A 191 44.31 -10.82 -7.90
N LYS A 192 44.32 -11.29 -6.64
CA LYS A 192 45.54 -11.83 -5.98
C LYS A 192 45.81 -13.30 -6.36
N ALA A 193 44.92 -13.90 -7.15
CA ALA A 193 44.93 -15.29 -7.58
C ALA A 193 45.01 -15.40 -9.12
N GLN A 194 45.22 -16.62 -9.61
CA GLN A 194 45.34 -16.98 -11.02
C GLN A 194 44.08 -16.58 -11.81
N LEU A 195 44.27 -15.89 -12.94
CA LEU A 195 43.27 -15.78 -13.99
C LEU A 195 43.47 -16.95 -14.96
N THR A 196 42.43 -17.75 -15.17
CA THR A 196 42.45 -18.90 -16.08
C THR A 196 41.53 -18.63 -17.27
N LEU A 197 42.07 -18.76 -18.49
CA LEU A 197 41.29 -18.69 -19.72
C LEU A 197 41.39 -20.05 -20.41
N GLU A 198 40.32 -20.85 -20.36
CA GLU A 198 40.25 -22.19 -20.95
C GLU A 198 39.34 -22.18 -22.19
N GLY A 199 39.81 -22.76 -23.29
CA GLY A 199 39.08 -22.87 -24.54
C GLY A 199 39.95 -23.55 -25.60
N ALA A 200 39.33 -24.24 -26.58
CA ALA A 200 40.07 -24.86 -27.69
C ALA A 200 40.83 -23.82 -28.54
N ILE A 201 40.31 -22.59 -28.59
CA ILE A 201 40.92 -21.42 -29.24
C ILE A 201 40.59 -20.20 -28.35
N THR A 202 41.60 -19.56 -27.77
CA THR A 202 41.46 -18.32 -27.00
C THR A 202 42.32 -17.24 -27.65
N SER A 203 41.73 -16.12 -28.06
CA SER A 203 42.44 -14.97 -28.61
C SER A 203 42.62 -13.90 -27.52
N VAL A 204 43.87 -13.49 -27.27
CA VAL A 204 44.19 -12.47 -26.25
C VAL A 204 44.91 -11.30 -26.89
N GLY A 205 44.17 -10.19 -27.06
CA GLY A 205 44.62 -8.93 -27.65
C GLY A 205 44.60 -8.93 -29.18
N GLU A 206 44.22 -7.79 -29.77
CA GLU A 206 44.20 -7.57 -31.23
C GLU A 206 45.41 -6.76 -31.72
N ASN A 207 45.93 -5.84 -30.90
CA ASN A 207 47.02 -4.93 -31.28
C ASN A 207 48.31 -5.17 -30.46
N ILE A 208 48.27 -4.92 -29.15
CA ILE A 208 49.42 -5.07 -28.24
C ILE A 208 48.95 -5.80 -26.97
N THR A 209 49.59 -6.92 -26.66
CA THR A 209 49.41 -7.64 -25.39
C THR A 209 50.70 -7.53 -24.59
N THR A 210 50.64 -6.93 -23.40
CA THR A 210 51.79 -6.84 -22.49
C THR A 210 51.63 -7.83 -21.34
N VAL A 211 52.52 -8.81 -21.27
CA VAL A 211 52.56 -9.80 -20.17
C VAL A 211 53.74 -9.47 -19.27
N LYS A 212 53.48 -9.28 -17.96
CA LYS A 212 54.51 -9.01 -16.95
C LYS A 212 54.41 -10.04 -15.84
N GLY A 213 55.52 -10.71 -15.52
CA GLY A 213 55.59 -11.68 -14.43
C GLY A 213 57.04 -12.06 -14.14
N GLN A 214 57.32 -12.57 -12.94
CA GLN A 214 58.65 -13.12 -12.61
C GLN A 214 58.95 -14.40 -13.41
N LEU A 215 57.91 -15.15 -13.77
CA LEU A 215 57.97 -16.33 -14.62
C LEU A 215 56.81 -16.27 -15.62
N VAL A 216 57.12 -16.36 -16.91
CA VAL A 216 56.14 -16.49 -17.99
C VAL A 216 56.45 -17.79 -18.71
N LYS A 217 55.52 -18.75 -18.69
CA LYS A 217 55.63 -20.03 -19.40
C LYS A 217 54.66 -20.01 -20.58
N VAL A 218 55.18 -20.20 -21.79
CA VAL A 218 54.40 -20.33 -23.02
C VAL A 218 54.74 -21.70 -23.60
N GLU A 219 53.74 -22.57 -23.74
CA GLU A 219 53.95 -23.94 -24.22
C GLU A 219 52.84 -24.37 -25.20
N GLY A 220 53.20 -25.17 -26.20
CA GLY A 220 52.30 -25.68 -27.22
C GLY A 220 53.05 -26.36 -28.36
N ALA A 221 52.35 -27.17 -29.15
CA ALA A 221 52.94 -27.88 -30.31
C ALA A 221 53.48 -26.92 -31.38
N LEU A 222 52.98 -25.69 -31.45
CA LEU A 222 53.44 -24.63 -32.33
C LEU A 222 53.39 -23.29 -31.58
N VAL A 223 54.56 -22.71 -31.31
CA VAL A 223 54.68 -21.37 -30.75
C VAL A 223 55.34 -20.48 -31.80
N LYS A 224 54.60 -19.50 -32.33
CA LYS A 224 55.13 -18.52 -33.27
C LYS A 224 55.38 -17.21 -32.53
N LEU A 225 56.64 -16.92 -32.27
CA LEU A 225 57.10 -15.63 -31.75
C LEU A 225 57.64 -14.84 -32.94
N GLY A 226 57.11 -13.62 -33.12
CA GLY A 226 57.59 -12.63 -34.08
C GLY A 226 58.36 -11.55 -33.37
#